data_AF-A0A847Y8U6-F1
#
_entry.id   AF-A0A847Y8U6-F1
#
_cell.length_a   1.000
_cell.length_b   1.000
_cell.length_c   1.000
_cell.angle_alpha   90.00
_cell.angle_beta   90.00
_cell.angle_gamma   90.00
#
_symmetry.space_group_name_H-M   'P 1'
#
loop_
_entity.id
_entity.type
_entity.pdbx_description
1 polymer ?
#
loop_
_entity_poly.entity_id
_entity_poly.type
_entity_poly.pdbx_seq_one_letter_code
_entity_poly.pdbx_strand_id
1 'polypeptide(L)'
;AAVGDGGDGTAAVTLSDYAELSGGVVDVGSQWGAALLGNSDAANTGLTIEATDYGSDAFVSVKALSGNFVMKNSAGAVADRAAGSDARIRVNGYEAVTTGLTASINTASVDLTFSLASTVAAGTRMMFSIVGGGAQFQLGPDVVSNQQARIGIRSVNTAKLGGSSGRLQELRSGGSKSLTNDVIGAAAVVDEVISLVTNLRGRLGAFQRTTVETNINSLNDTLENLTAAESAIRDADFAAESAKLTRAQILVQSGTSVLSIANQNPQAVLALLR
;
A
#
# COMPACT_ATOMS: atom_id res chain seq x y z
N ALA A 1 -21.21 0.46 -3.21
CA ALA A 1 -22.02 1.36 -4.07
C ALA A 1 -21.05 2.40 -4.59
N ALA A 2 -20.74 2.38 -5.88
CA ALA A 2 -19.69 3.20 -6.46
C ALA A 2 -20.32 4.33 -7.28
N VAL A 3 -19.88 5.55 -7.01
CA VAL A 3 -20.01 6.70 -7.90
C VAL A 3 -18.57 7.05 -8.21
N GLY A 4 -18.19 7.00 -9.49
CA GLY A 4 -16.80 7.06 -9.89
C GLY A 4 -16.69 7.33 -11.38
N ASP A 5 -16.72 8.61 -11.70
CA ASP A 5 -16.25 9.13 -12.97
C ASP A 5 -14.75 9.32 -12.83
N GLY A 6 -13.96 8.56 -13.59
CA GLY A 6 -12.60 8.94 -13.93
C GLY A 6 -12.70 9.52 -15.32
N GLY A 7 -12.81 10.84 -15.40
CA GLY A 7 -12.93 11.54 -16.67
C GLY A 7 -11.57 11.77 -17.30
N ASP A 8 -11.49 11.54 -18.61
CA ASP A 8 -10.41 12.04 -19.44
C ASP A 8 -10.40 13.58 -19.37
N GLY A 9 -9.21 14.16 -19.38
CA GLY A 9 -9.04 15.62 -19.49
C GLY A 9 -9.57 16.08 -20.85
N THR A 10 -10.87 16.30 -20.94
CA THR A 10 -11.57 16.76 -22.14
C THR A 10 -11.62 18.28 -22.10
N ALA A 11 -11.26 18.93 -23.20
CA ALA A 11 -11.42 20.38 -23.38
C ALA A 11 -12.29 20.65 -24.61
N ALA A 12 -13.46 21.25 -24.43
CA ALA A 12 -14.37 21.61 -25.50
C ALA A 12 -14.42 23.13 -25.69
N VAL A 13 -13.93 23.64 -26.82
CA VAL A 13 -14.01 25.06 -27.18
C VAL A 13 -15.43 25.38 -27.66
N THR A 14 -16.23 26.15 -26.91
CA THR A 14 -17.53 26.64 -27.43
C THR A 14 -17.58 28.16 -27.63
N LEU A 15 -18.09 28.48 -28.82
CA LEU A 15 -18.20 29.74 -29.56
C LEU A 15 -18.80 30.91 -28.77
N SER A 16 -18.12 32.05 -28.84
CA SER A 16 -18.72 33.38 -28.95
C SER A 16 -17.72 34.32 -29.61
N ASP A 17 -17.39 34.04 -30.87
CA ASP A 17 -17.35 35.06 -31.92
C ASP A 17 -17.11 34.39 -33.28
N TYR A 18 -17.61 35.01 -34.35
CA TYR A 18 -17.46 34.52 -35.72
C TYR A 18 -15.99 34.50 -36.15
N ALA A 19 -15.53 33.38 -36.70
CA ALA A 19 -14.43 33.35 -37.65
C ALA A 19 -14.82 32.41 -38.79
N GLU A 20 -15.34 32.97 -39.88
CA GLU A 20 -15.29 32.28 -41.17
C GLU A 20 -13.83 32.04 -41.50
N LEU A 21 -13.39 30.78 -41.47
CA LEU A 21 -12.09 30.37 -41.98
C LEU A 21 -12.30 29.75 -43.37
N SER A 22 -12.34 30.64 -44.35
CA SER A 22 -12.15 30.30 -45.76
C SER A 22 -10.73 29.75 -45.95
N GLY A 23 -10.64 28.49 -46.39
CA GLY A 23 -9.39 27.85 -46.79
C GLY A 23 -9.13 26.61 -45.96
N GLY A 24 -9.49 25.45 -46.53
CA GLY A 24 -9.34 24.14 -45.89
C GLY A 24 -7.95 23.95 -45.29
N VAL A 25 -7.93 23.64 -44.00
CA VAL A 25 -6.70 23.20 -43.32
C VAL A 25 -6.47 21.76 -43.73
N VAL A 26 -5.47 21.56 -44.59
CA VAL A 26 -4.81 20.28 -44.78
C VAL A 26 -4.00 20.01 -43.51
N ASP A 27 -4.34 18.90 -42.83
CA ASP A 27 -3.49 18.30 -41.81
C ASP A 27 -2.15 17.92 -42.45
N VAL A 28 -1.10 18.65 -42.10
CA VAL A 28 0.28 18.24 -42.39
C VAL A 28 0.89 17.77 -41.09
N GLY A 29 0.46 16.59 -40.64
CA GLY A 29 1.08 15.87 -39.53
C GLY A 29 2.60 15.88 -39.70
N SER A 30 3.29 16.63 -38.85
CA SER A 30 4.74 16.61 -38.80
C SER A 30 5.22 15.37 -38.04
N GLN A 31 6.36 14.83 -38.46
CA GLN A 31 7.04 13.62 -37.95
C GLN A 31 7.35 13.60 -36.43
N TRP A 32 6.91 14.59 -35.66
CA TRP A 32 7.16 14.74 -34.23
C TRP A 32 5.92 15.15 -33.42
N GLY A 33 4.73 15.23 -34.04
CA GLY A 33 3.47 15.54 -33.38
C GLY A 33 2.72 14.29 -32.95
N ALA A 34 2.17 14.29 -31.73
CA ALA A 34 1.32 13.22 -31.23
C ALA A 34 0.07 13.04 -32.11
N ALA A 35 -0.28 11.79 -32.42
CA ALA A 35 -1.49 11.46 -33.17
C ALA A 35 -2.73 11.90 -32.37
N LEU A 36 -3.53 12.79 -32.93
CA LEU A 36 -4.79 13.25 -32.35
C LEU A 36 -5.86 12.15 -32.56
N LEU A 37 -6.35 11.56 -31.47
CA LEU A 37 -7.49 10.65 -31.53
C LEU A 37 -8.77 11.51 -31.62
N GLY A 38 -9.27 11.75 -32.85
CA GLY A 38 -10.57 12.37 -33.08
C GLY A 38 -10.54 13.87 -33.39
N ASN A 39 -10.19 14.23 -34.62
CA ASN A 39 -10.58 15.51 -35.20
C ASN A 39 -12.03 15.45 -35.69
N SER A 40 -13.02 15.27 -34.81
CA SER A 40 -14.41 15.39 -35.25
C SER A 40 -14.76 16.88 -35.38
N ASP A 41 -14.69 17.41 -36.60
CA ASP A 41 -15.36 18.65 -36.97
C ASP A 41 -16.87 18.39 -36.95
N ALA A 42 -17.43 18.32 -35.75
CA ALA A 42 -18.87 18.28 -35.58
C ALA A 42 -19.37 19.69 -35.91
N ALA A 43 -20.03 19.81 -37.06
CA ALA A 43 -20.57 21.05 -37.57
C ALA A 43 -21.21 21.86 -36.43
N ASN A 44 -20.67 23.07 -36.17
CA ASN A 44 -21.02 24.04 -35.12
C ASN A 44 -20.40 23.92 -33.71
N THR A 45 -19.40 23.06 -33.41
CA THR A 45 -18.90 22.93 -32.01
C THR A 45 -17.41 23.12 -31.72
N GLY A 46 -16.55 23.44 -32.69
CA GLY A 46 -15.12 23.71 -32.46
C GLY A 46 -14.24 22.44 -32.35
N LEU A 47 -12.91 22.63 -32.19
CA LEU A 47 -11.92 21.54 -32.07
C LEU A 47 -11.82 21.06 -30.62
N THR A 48 -12.07 19.76 -30.40
CA THR A 48 -11.83 19.08 -29.12
C THR A 48 -10.46 18.41 -29.16
N ILE A 49 -9.68 18.58 -28.09
CA ILE A 49 -8.41 17.87 -27.89
C ILE A 49 -8.53 17.13 -26.56
N GLU A 50 -8.19 15.85 -26.59
CA GLU A 50 -8.31 14.93 -25.46
C GLU A 50 -6.94 14.33 -25.14
N ALA A 51 -6.65 14.17 -23.85
CA ALA A 51 -5.48 13.42 -23.42
C ALA A 51 -5.71 11.92 -23.68
N THR A 52 -4.67 11.18 -24.05
CA THR A 52 -4.74 9.72 -24.22
C THR A 52 -4.69 8.97 -22.89
N ASP A 53 -4.19 9.64 -21.84
CA ASP A 53 -4.03 9.09 -20.50
C ASP A 53 -5.15 9.57 -19.57
N TYR A 54 -5.38 8.78 -18.51
CA TYR A 54 -6.45 9.01 -17.53
C TYR A 54 -5.89 9.55 -16.22
N GLY A 55 -6.67 10.37 -15.52
CA GLY A 55 -6.35 10.84 -14.16
C GLY A 55 -5.97 12.31 -14.07
N SER A 56 -5.70 12.77 -12.85
CA SER A 56 -5.37 14.18 -12.58
C SER A 56 -4.06 14.65 -13.23
N ASP A 57 -3.16 13.71 -13.51
CA ASP A 57 -1.84 13.99 -14.10
C ASP A 57 -1.90 14.10 -15.63
N ALA A 58 -2.95 13.57 -16.26
CA ALA A 58 -3.20 13.73 -17.68
C ALA A 58 -3.82 15.11 -17.94
N PHE A 59 -3.27 15.86 -18.88
CA PHE A 59 -3.80 17.18 -19.22
C PHE A 59 -3.60 17.55 -20.68
N VAL A 60 -4.46 18.44 -21.15
CA VAL A 60 -4.36 19.13 -22.44
C VAL A 60 -4.15 20.61 -22.17
N SER A 61 -3.22 21.21 -22.90
CA SER A 61 -2.94 22.64 -22.88
C SER A 61 -2.72 23.11 -24.31
N VAL A 62 -3.52 24.06 -24.78
CA VAL A 62 -3.35 24.70 -26.10
C VAL A 62 -3.01 26.16 -25.88
N LYS A 63 -2.04 26.67 -26.64
CA LYS A 63 -1.68 28.08 -26.61
C LYS A 63 -1.86 28.66 -28.01
N ALA A 64 -2.65 29.72 -28.11
CA ALA A 64 -2.77 30.48 -29.34
C ALA A 64 -1.45 31.20 -29.66
N LEU A 65 -0.95 31.04 -30.88
CA LEU A 65 0.21 31.80 -31.38
C LEU A 65 -0.21 33.18 -31.92
N SER A 66 -1.46 33.31 -32.38
CA SER A 66 -2.12 34.56 -32.79
C SER A 66 -3.64 34.41 -32.65
N GLY A 67 -4.39 35.51 -32.56
CA GLY A 67 -5.86 35.50 -32.39
C GLY A 67 -6.34 35.29 -30.95
N ASN A 68 -7.67 35.30 -30.75
CA ASN A 68 -8.31 35.04 -29.44
C ASN A 68 -8.98 33.67 -29.46
N PHE A 69 -8.39 32.70 -28.76
CA PHE A 69 -8.94 31.35 -28.62
C PHE A 69 -9.30 31.11 -27.16
N VAL A 70 -10.55 30.69 -26.91
CA VAL A 70 -11.04 30.39 -25.57
C VAL A 70 -11.10 28.87 -25.41
N MET A 71 -10.15 28.30 -24.68
CA MET A 71 -10.26 26.91 -24.24
C MET A 71 -11.25 26.81 -23.09
N LYS A 72 -12.13 25.80 -23.14
CA LYS A 72 -12.91 25.40 -21.98
C LYS A 72 -12.58 23.96 -21.63
N ASN A 73 -12.56 23.65 -20.34
CA ASN A 73 -12.37 22.29 -19.85
C ASN A 73 -13.66 21.46 -19.96
N SER A 74 -13.63 20.24 -19.44
CA SER A 74 -14.72 19.26 -19.47
C SER A 74 -15.97 19.73 -18.71
N ALA A 75 -15.79 20.64 -17.76
CA ALA A 75 -16.86 21.31 -17.02
C ALA A 75 -17.39 22.58 -17.72
N GLY A 76 -16.88 22.90 -18.92
CA GLY A 76 -17.25 24.09 -19.68
C GLY A 76 -16.66 25.41 -19.15
N ALA A 77 -15.76 25.36 -18.17
CA ALA A 77 -15.10 26.54 -17.63
C ALA A 77 -13.89 26.95 -18.49
N VAL A 78 -13.73 28.24 -18.73
CA VAL A 78 -12.57 28.77 -19.47
C VAL A 78 -11.29 28.48 -18.69
N ALA A 79 -10.35 27.76 -19.30
CA ALA A 79 -9.11 27.36 -18.67
C ALA A 79 -8.00 27.15 -19.70
N ASP A 80 -6.80 27.65 -19.39
CA ASP A 80 -5.59 27.45 -20.22
C ASP A 80 -5.06 26.00 -20.18
N ARG A 81 -5.62 25.18 -19.29
CA ARG A 81 -5.31 23.76 -19.15
C ARG A 81 -6.55 23.01 -18.70
N ALA A 82 -6.85 21.90 -19.36
CA ALA A 82 -7.84 20.93 -18.92
C ALA A 82 -7.12 19.68 -18.41
N ALA A 83 -7.25 19.38 -17.12
CA ALA A 83 -6.74 18.15 -16.53
C ALA A 83 -7.83 17.09 -16.48
N GLY A 84 -7.44 15.82 -16.54
CA GLY A 84 -8.32 14.69 -16.27
C GLY A 84 -8.65 14.57 -14.78
N SER A 85 -9.37 13.51 -14.45
CA SER A 85 -9.78 13.22 -13.09
C SER A 85 -9.60 11.75 -12.76
N ASP A 86 -9.16 11.46 -11.54
CA ASP A 86 -9.00 10.09 -11.09
C ASP A 86 -10.36 9.43 -10.83
N ALA A 87 -10.43 8.14 -11.13
CA ALA A 87 -11.64 7.36 -10.87
C ALA A 87 -11.91 7.29 -9.37
N ARG A 88 -13.13 7.62 -8.90
CA ARG A 88 -13.49 7.46 -7.48
C ARG A 88 -14.08 6.08 -7.20
N ILE A 89 -13.43 5.29 -6.36
CA ILE A 89 -13.80 3.89 -6.15
C ILE A 89 -14.05 3.62 -4.67
N ARG A 90 -15.09 2.82 -4.40
CA ARG A 90 -15.36 2.30 -3.06
C ARG A 90 -15.43 0.78 -3.07
N VAL A 91 -14.72 0.13 -2.17
CA VAL A 91 -14.78 -1.33 -1.96
C VAL A 91 -15.23 -1.58 -0.53
N ASN A 92 -16.33 -2.32 -0.38
CA ASN A 92 -16.94 -2.66 0.91
C ASN A 92 -17.16 -1.44 1.84
N GLY A 93 -17.44 -0.27 1.25
CA GLY A 93 -17.69 0.98 1.98
C GLY A 93 -16.45 1.86 2.21
N TYR A 94 -15.25 1.34 2.00
CA TYR A 94 -14.00 2.10 2.08
C TYR A 94 -13.68 2.78 0.76
N GLU A 95 -13.24 4.03 0.81
CA GLU A 95 -12.75 4.77 -0.34
C GLU A 95 -11.34 4.31 -0.71
N ALA A 96 -11.14 3.99 -1.98
CA ALA A 96 -9.83 3.61 -2.52
C ALA A 96 -8.98 4.84 -2.78
N VAL A 97 -7.67 4.69 -2.67
CA VAL A 97 -6.72 5.67 -3.22
C VAL A 97 -6.54 5.36 -4.70
N THR A 98 -6.70 6.36 -5.54
CA THR A 98 -6.79 6.18 -7.00
C THR A 98 -5.89 7.14 -7.74
N THR A 99 -5.29 6.66 -8.81
CA THR A 99 -4.46 7.43 -9.75
C THR A 99 -4.87 6.99 -11.16
N GLY A 100 -5.53 7.88 -11.90
CA GLY A 100 -6.22 7.55 -13.15
C GLY A 100 -7.25 6.43 -12.93
N LEU A 101 -7.06 5.32 -13.65
CA LEU A 101 -7.91 4.13 -13.56
C LEU A 101 -7.38 3.07 -12.57
N THR A 102 -6.21 3.30 -11.95
CA THR A 102 -5.65 2.36 -10.98
C THR A 102 -6.10 2.73 -9.57
N ALA A 103 -6.55 1.72 -8.82
CA ALA A 103 -7.07 1.86 -7.48
C ALA A 103 -6.34 0.93 -6.52
N SER A 104 -6.07 1.43 -5.32
CA SER A 104 -5.45 0.69 -4.23
C SER A 104 -6.21 0.90 -2.93
N ILE A 105 -6.39 -0.19 -2.18
CA ILE A 105 -7.02 -0.21 -0.86
C ILE A 105 -6.13 -1.01 0.07
N ASN A 106 -5.87 -0.46 1.25
CA ASN A 106 -5.19 -1.13 2.34
C ASN A 106 -6.03 -0.96 3.60
N THR A 107 -6.56 -2.06 4.12
CA THR A 107 -7.35 -2.13 5.36
C THR A 107 -6.89 -3.35 6.15
N ALA A 108 -7.30 -3.46 7.42
CA ALA A 108 -6.97 -4.63 8.25
C ALA A 108 -7.46 -5.96 7.63
N SER A 109 -8.57 -5.94 6.88
CA SER A 109 -9.18 -7.14 6.31
C SER A 109 -8.79 -7.40 4.85
N VAL A 110 -8.50 -6.36 4.08
CA VAL A 110 -8.25 -6.45 2.64
C VAL A 110 -7.12 -5.52 2.24
N ASP A 111 -6.14 -6.05 1.51
CA ASP A 111 -5.14 -5.29 0.77
C ASP A 111 -5.24 -5.65 -0.73
N LEU A 112 -5.53 -4.67 -1.57
CA LEU A 112 -5.84 -4.89 -2.98
C LEU A 112 -5.38 -3.71 -3.83
N THR A 113 -4.81 -4.01 -5.00
CA THR A 113 -4.57 -3.02 -6.05
C THR A 113 -5.03 -3.57 -7.40
N PHE A 114 -5.86 -2.82 -8.11
CA PHE A 114 -6.41 -3.21 -9.42
C PHE A 114 -6.55 -2.00 -10.34
N SER A 115 -6.75 -2.24 -11.63
CA SER A 115 -6.97 -1.19 -12.63
C SER A 115 -8.31 -1.43 -13.31
N LEU A 116 -9.02 -0.34 -13.63
CA LEU A 116 -10.27 -0.39 -14.36
C LEU A 116 -10.01 -0.39 -15.87
N ALA A 117 -10.93 -0.98 -16.62
CA ALA A 117 -10.99 -0.74 -18.06
C ALA A 117 -11.63 0.64 -18.30
N SER A 118 -11.19 1.36 -19.34
CA SER A 118 -11.74 2.67 -19.71
C SER A 118 -13.22 2.63 -20.09
N THR A 119 -13.77 1.45 -20.39
CA THR A 119 -15.18 1.25 -20.73
C THR A 119 -16.11 1.18 -19.51
N VAL A 120 -15.57 1.22 -18.29
CA VAL A 120 -16.38 1.11 -17.08
C VAL A 120 -17.07 2.44 -16.78
N ALA A 121 -18.39 2.47 -16.95
CA ALA A 121 -19.20 3.66 -16.68
C ALA A 121 -19.35 3.97 -15.18
N ALA A 122 -19.51 5.25 -14.85
CA ALA A 122 -19.83 5.70 -13.50
C ALA A 122 -21.14 5.06 -13.00
N GLY A 123 -21.18 4.71 -11.71
CA GLY A 123 -22.36 4.03 -11.12
C GLY A 123 -22.31 2.50 -11.20
N THR A 124 -21.40 1.94 -12.00
CA THR A 124 -21.26 0.49 -12.16
C THR A 124 -20.87 -0.18 -10.83
N ARG A 125 -21.57 -1.26 -10.48
CA ARG A 125 -21.26 -2.09 -9.30
C ARG A 125 -20.68 -3.41 -9.78
N MET A 126 -19.42 -3.64 -9.45
CA MET A 126 -18.74 -4.90 -9.73
C MET A 126 -18.68 -5.75 -8.47
N MET A 127 -18.92 -7.06 -8.62
CA MET A 127 -18.71 -8.04 -7.57
C MET A 127 -17.57 -8.95 -8.00
N PHE A 128 -16.59 -9.10 -7.13
CA PHE A 128 -15.52 -10.08 -7.28
C PHE A 128 -15.26 -10.71 -5.92
N SER A 129 -14.81 -11.96 -5.93
CA SER A 129 -14.36 -12.67 -4.75
C SER A 129 -12.84 -12.78 -4.77
N ILE A 130 -12.20 -12.45 -3.67
CA ILE A 130 -10.77 -12.74 -3.48
C ILE A 130 -10.68 -14.20 -3.05
N VAL A 131 -10.31 -15.07 -3.99
CA VAL A 131 -10.26 -16.53 -3.79
C VAL A 131 -8.93 -16.99 -3.19
N GLY A 132 -7.96 -16.09 -3.05
CA GLY A 132 -6.64 -16.33 -2.50
C GLY A 132 -5.63 -15.29 -2.96
N GLY A 133 -4.40 -15.43 -2.47
CA GLY A 133 -3.29 -14.52 -2.75
C GLY A 133 -2.98 -13.57 -1.59
N GLY A 134 -1.79 -12.97 -1.66
CA GLY A 134 -1.22 -12.18 -0.57
C GLY A 134 -0.62 -13.03 0.55
N ALA A 135 0.11 -12.37 1.44
CA ALA A 135 0.64 -12.95 2.66
C ALA A 135 -0.13 -12.40 3.86
N GLN A 136 -0.49 -13.29 4.79
CA GLN A 136 -1.05 -12.92 6.09
C GLN A 136 0.05 -13.10 7.14
N PHE A 137 0.31 -12.02 7.88
CA PHE A 137 1.23 -12.00 9.00
C PHE A 137 0.43 -11.98 10.30
N GLN A 138 0.76 -12.90 11.19
CA GLN A 138 0.26 -12.92 12.55
C GLN A 138 1.24 -12.13 13.42
N LEU A 139 0.80 -10.98 13.95
CA LEU A 139 1.65 -10.05 14.70
C LEU A 139 1.51 -10.22 16.22
N GLY A 140 0.35 -10.69 16.67
CA GLY A 140 0.09 -10.99 18.08
C GLY A 140 -0.20 -12.48 18.32
N PRO A 141 -0.43 -12.89 19.58
CA PRO A 141 -0.72 -14.27 19.92
C PRO A 141 -2.12 -14.75 19.47
N ASP A 142 -3.10 -13.85 19.36
CA ASP A 142 -4.49 -14.22 19.07
C ASP A 142 -4.82 -14.07 17.59
N VAL A 143 -5.56 -15.04 17.03
CA VAL A 143 -5.97 -15.07 15.62
C VAL A 143 -7.18 -14.14 15.38
N VAL A 144 -6.98 -12.84 15.60
CA VAL A 144 -7.97 -11.77 15.44
C VAL A 144 -7.51 -10.72 14.44
N SER A 145 -8.44 -10.05 13.77
CA SER A 145 -8.14 -9.16 12.64
C SER A 145 -7.27 -7.95 12.98
N ASN A 146 -7.29 -7.48 14.23
CA ASN A 146 -6.46 -6.37 14.71
C ASN A 146 -5.03 -6.80 15.10
N GLN A 147 -4.77 -8.09 15.25
CA GLN A 147 -3.44 -8.67 15.50
C GLN A 147 -2.87 -9.36 14.24
N GLN A 148 -3.52 -9.13 13.10
CA GLN A 148 -3.12 -9.65 11.80
C GLN A 148 -2.90 -8.51 10.84
N ALA A 149 -1.84 -8.61 10.06
CA ALA A 149 -1.61 -7.73 8.94
C ALA A 149 -1.59 -8.53 7.63
N ARG A 150 -2.09 -7.91 6.57
CA ARG A 150 -2.22 -8.54 5.25
C ARG A 150 -1.49 -7.69 4.22
N ILE A 151 -0.81 -8.36 3.30
CA ILE A 151 -0.20 -7.70 2.15
C ILE A 151 -0.47 -8.50 0.88
N GLY A 152 -1.17 -7.87 -0.06
CA GLY A 152 -1.47 -8.39 -1.38
C GLY A 152 -0.35 -8.04 -2.36
N ILE A 153 0.27 -9.06 -2.93
CA ILE A 153 1.27 -8.88 -3.98
C ILE A 153 0.64 -9.17 -5.35
N ARG A 154 0.67 -8.15 -6.21
CA ARG A 154 0.52 -8.21 -7.66
C ARG A 154 1.15 -9.46 -8.28
N SER A 155 0.49 -10.23 -9.14
CA SER A 155 1.25 -11.02 -10.11
C SER A 155 2.16 -10.10 -10.93
N VAL A 156 3.46 -10.36 -10.88
CA VAL A 156 4.50 -9.63 -11.65
C VAL A 156 4.88 -10.35 -12.95
N ASN A 157 4.09 -11.35 -13.36
CA ASN A 157 4.26 -12.00 -14.66
C ASN A 157 3.99 -10.99 -15.79
N THR A 158 4.78 -11.04 -16.86
CA THR A 158 4.69 -10.13 -18.02
C THR A 158 3.30 -10.09 -18.67
N ALA A 159 2.50 -11.15 -18.55
CA ALA A 159 1.12 -11.22 -19.05
C ALA A 159 0.10 -10.47 -18.17
N LYS A 160 0.44 -10.16 -16.92
CA LYS A 160 -0.40 -9.47 -15.95
C LYS A 160 0.18 -8.14 -15.48
N LEU A 161 1.44 -7.87 -15.77
CA LEU A 161 2.11 -6.63 -15.43
C LEU A 161 1.88 -5.57 -16.51
N GLY A 162 1.44 -4.37 -16.10
CA GLY A 162 0.94 -3.29 -16.95
C GLY A 162 -0.50 -2.91 -16.60
N GLY A 163 -1.08 -1.94 -17.31
CA GLY A 163 -2.43 -1.43 -17.06
C GLY A 163 -3.08 -0.87 -18.32
N SER A 164 -3.43 0.41 -18.32
CA SER A 164 -4.20 1.02 -19.41
C SER A 164 -3.38 1.21 -20.68
N SER A 165 -2.06 1.42 -20.56
CA SER A 165 -1.18 1.62 -21.71
C SER A 165 -0.85 0.32 -22.44
N GLY A 166 -1.09 -0.83 -21.79
CA GLY A 166 -0.87 -2.17 -22.31
C GLY A 166 -0.19 -3.07 -21.28
N ARG A 167 0.13 -4.30 -21.69
CA ARG A 167 0.81 -5.30 -20.84
C ARG A 167 2.25 -5.49 -21.29
N LEU A 168 3.15 -5.84 -20.37
CA LEU A 168 4.56 -6.05 -20.70
C LEU A 168 4.78 -7.15 -21.76
N GLN A 169 3.91 -8.16 -21.82
CA GLN A 169 3.95 -9.20 -22.86
C GLN A 169 3.76 -8.66 -24.29
N GLU A 170 3.10 -7.52 -24.46
CA GLU A 170 2.77 -6.94 -25.78
C GLU A 170 3.99 -6.29 -26.45
N LEU A 171 5.08 -6.09 -25.70
CA LEU A 171 6.35 -5.59 -26.22
C LEU A 171 7.15 -6.64 -26.99
N ARG A 172 6.79 -7.92 -26.87
CA ARG A 172 7.47 -9.03 -27.56
C ARG A 172 7.44 -8.81 -29.08
N SER A 173 8.45 -9.33 -29.78
CA SER A 173 8.44 -9.37 -31.25
C SER A 173 7.12 -9.95 -31.79
N GLY A 174 6.49 -9.24 -32.71
CA GLY A 174 5.16 -9.55 -33.26
C GLY A 174 3.96 -9.15 -32.37
N GLY A 175 4.19 -8.51 -31.22
CA GLY A 175 3.15 -7.95 -30.36
C GLY A 175 2.63 -6.60 -30.86
N SER A 176 1.43 -6.21 -30.42
CA SER A 176 0.77 -4.96 -30.81
C SER A 176 1.59 -3.72 -30.42
N LYS A 177 2.31 -3.78 -29.29
CA LYS A 177 3.14 -2.70 -28.73
C LYS A 177 4.64 -3.00 -28.87
N SER A 178 5.03 -3.77 -29.88
CA SER A 178 6.44 -4.00 -30.17
C SER A 178 7.11 -2.71 -30.68
N LEU A 179 8.42 -2.57 -30.46
CA LEU A 179 9.21 -1.43 -30.93
C LEU A 179 9.11 -1.21 -32.45
N THR A 180 8.78 -2.24 -33.24
CA THR A 180 8.58 -2.11 -34.68
C THR A 180 7.21 -1.56 -35.06
N ASN A 181 6.21 -1.73 -34.19
CA ASN A 181 4.81 -1.45 -34.49
C ASN A 181 4.34 -0.14 -33.85
N ASP A 182 4.75 0.11 -32.60
CA ASP A 182 4.33 1.28 -31.83
C ASP A 182 5.38 1.61 -30.75
N VAL A 183 6.35 2.45 -31.11
CA VAL A 183 7.44 2.87 -30.21
C VAL A 183 6.91 3.68 -29.03
N ILE A 184 5.92 4.54 -29.26
CA ILE A 184 5.37 5.44 -28.22
C ILE A 184 4.58 4.61 -27.22
N GLY A 185 3.71 3.70 -27.69
CA GLY A 185 2.99 2.78 -26.83
C GLY A 185 3.92 1.81 -26.09
N ALA A 186 5.02 1.37 -26.73
CA ALA A 186 6.03 0.56 -26.05
C ALA A 186 6.66 1.30 -24.86
N ALA A 187 7.03 2.56 -25.05
CA ALA A 187 7.58 3.40 -23.97
C ALA A 187 6.56 3.60 -22.84
N ALA A 188 5.31 3.91 -23.18
CA ALA A 188 4.24 4.09 -22.19
C ALA A 188 4.00 2.82 -21.34
N VAL A 189 4.02 1.64 -21.96
CA VAL A 189 3.92 0.36 -21.24
C VAL A 189 5.11 0.17 -20.29
N VAL A 190 6.33 0.50 -20.72
CA VAL A 190 7.53 0.39 -19.87
C VAL A 190 7.43 1.32 -18.66
N ASP A 191 7.07 2.58 -18.87
CA ASP A 191 6.94 3.56 -17.78
C ASP A 191 5.87 3.16 -16.78
N GLU A 192 4.71 2.71 -17.26
CA GLU A 192 3.63 2.20 -16.40
C GLU A 192 4.11 1.00 -15.58
N VAL A 193 4.78 0.03 -16.21
CA VAL A 193 5.31 -1.14 -15.53
C VAL A 193 6.37 -0.77 -14.48
N ILE A 194 7.28 0.16 -14.80
CA ILE A 194 8.29 0.66 -13.85
C ILE A 194 7.61 1.31 -12.65
N SER A 195 6.61 2.16 -12.89
CA SER A 195 5.83 2.80 -11.83
C SER A 195 5.14 1.76 -10.95
N LEU A 196 4.50 0.75 -11.54
CA LEU A 196 3.84 -0.32 -10.79
C LEU A 196 4.80 -1.13 -9.91
N VAL A 197 5.97 -1.48 -10.44
CA VAL A 197 7.00 -2.23 -9.68
C VAL A 197 7.61 -1.35 -8.59
N THR A 198 7.89 -0.10 -8.89
CA THR A 198 8.44 0.85 -7.91
C THR A 198 7.47 1.08 -6.76
N ASN A 199 6.19 1.28 -7.07
CA ASN A 199 5.14 1.39 -6.06
C ASN A 199 5.01 0.10 -5.23
N LEU A 200 5.06 -1.08 -5.86
CA LEU A 200 5.05 -2.35 -5.14
C LEU A 200 6.25 -2.46 -4.17
N ARG A 201 7.45 -2.11 -4.62
CA ARG A 201 8.67 -2.11 -3.77
C ARG A 201 8.54 -1.11 -2.62
N GLY A 202 8.01 0.09 -2.89
CA GLY A 202 7.74 1.10 -1.87
C GLY A 202 6.75 0.60 -0.82
N ARG A 203 5.65 -0.04 -1.25
CA ARG A 203 4.65 -0.65 -0.35
C ARG A 203 5.25 -1.76 0.50
N LEU A 204 6.06 -2.65 -0.08
CA LEU A 204 6.73 -3.72 0.67
C LEU A 204 7.71 -3.15 1.70
N GLY A 205 8.49 -2.13 1.32
CA GLY A 205 9.42 -1.46 2.24
C GLY A 205 8.70 -0.74 3.37
N ALA A 206 7.59 -0.05 3.07
CA ALA A 206 6.75 0.58 4.10
C ALA A 206 6.15 -0.46 5.05
N PHE A 207 5.64 -1.58 4.52
CA PHE A 207 5.11 -2.67 5.33
C PHE A 207 6.18 -3.27 6.26
N GLN A 208 7.36 -3.55 5.72
CA GLN A 208 8.48 -4.06 6.50
C GLN A 208 8.83 -3.09 7.64
N ARG A 209 9.06 -1.81 7.33
CA ARG A 209 9.49 -0.81 8.29
C ARG A 209 8.44 -0.48 9.34
N THR A 210 7.18 -0.29 8.92
CA THR A 210 6.13 0.24 9.79
C THR A 210 5.35 -0.86 10.50
N THR A 211 5.25 -2.05 9.92
CA THR A 211 4.48 -3.16 10.51
C THR A 211 5.40 -4.21 11.11
N VAL A 212 6.33 -4.78 10.33
CA VAL A 212 7.14 -5.91 10.80
C VAL A 212 8.16 -5.46 11.84
N GLU A 213 8.98 -4.46 11.53
CA GLU A 213 10.06 -4.00 12.42
C GLU A 213 9.52 -3.40 13.73
N THR A 214 8.43 -2.63 13.67
CA THR A 214 7.80 -2.05 14.87
C THR A 214 7.20 -3.12 15.78
N ASN A 215 6.55 -4.15 15.21
CA ASN A 215 6.00 -5.25 15.99
C ASN A 215 7.11 -6.10 16.62
N ILE A 216 8.19 -6.37 15.89
CA ILE A 216 9.35 -7.08 16.46
C ILE A 216 9.89 -6.33 17.69
N ASN A 217 10.06 -5.01 17.59
CA ASN A 217 10.53 -4.21 18.73
C ASN A 217 9.55 -4.30 19.91
N SER A 218 8.25 -4.13 19.67
CA SER A 218 7.24 -4.24 20.73
C SER A 218 7.18 -5.63 21.37
N LEU A 219 7.37 -6.70 20.58
CA LEU A 219 7.39 -8.07 21.09
C LEU A 219 8.66 -8.35 21.90
N ASN A 220 9.81 -7.80 21.51
CA ASN A 220 11.05 -7.89 22.29
C ASN A 220 10.91 -7.18 23.63
N ASP A 221 10.34 -5.97 23.67
CA ASP A 221 10.07 -5.25 24.92
C ASP A 221 9.12 -6.07 25.82
N THR A 222 8.10 -6.69 25.22
CA THR A 222 7.16 -7.55 25.96
C THR A 222 7.85 -8.79 26.51
N LEU A 223 8.74 -9.40 25.72
CA LEU A 223 9.52 -10.56 26.11
C LEU A 223 10.48 -10.23 27.27
N GLU A 224 11.16 -9.08 27.22
CA GLU A 224 12.03 -8.61 28.29
C GLU A 224 11.24 -8.42 29.60
N ASN A 225 10.11 -7.73 29.53
CA ASN A 225 9.24 -7.51 30.69
C ASN A 225 8.68 -8.84 31.27
N LEU A 226 8.27 -9.77 30.40
CA LEU A 226 7.80 -11.09 30.84
C LEU A 226 8.92 -11.91 31.46
N THR A 227 10.12 -11.87 30.89
CA THR A 227 11.28 -12.60 31.43
C THR A 227 11.69 -12.02 32.78
N ALA A 228 11.64 -10.70 32.95
CA ALA A 228 11.90 -10.04 34.22
C ALA A 228 10.83 -10.38 35.27
N ALA A 229 9.56 -10.42 34.89
CA ALA A 229 8.47 -10.85 35.77
C ALA A 229 8.58 -12.34 36.15
N GLU A 230 8.96 -13.21 35.20
CA GLU A 230 9.22 -14.62 35.48
C GLU A 230 10.39 -14.78 36.46
N SER A 231 11.50 -14.07 36.22
CA SER A 231 12.67 -14.05 37.11
C SER A 231 12.28 -13.61 38.52
N ALA A 232 11.47 -12.55 38.67
CA ALA A 232 11.00 -12.10 39.98
C ALA A 232 10.12 -13.13 40.73
N ILE A 233 9.43 -14.02 40.01
CA ILE A 233 8.57 -15.07 40.60
C ILE A 233 9.37 -16.35 40.88
N ARG A 234 10.22 -16.75 39.94
CA ARG A 234 10.89 -18.05 39.94
C ARG A 234 12.26 -18.00 40.60
N ASP A 235 12.99 -16.91 40.42
CA ASP A 235 14.34 -16.79 40.96
C ASP A 235 14.26 -16.37 42.42
N ALA A 236 14.93 -17.14 43.28
CA ALA A 236 15.05 -16.79 44.68
C ALA A 236 16.13 -15.72 44.85
N ASP A 237 15.89 -14.75 45.73
CA ASP A 237 16.93 -13.84 46.18
C ASP A 237 18.03 -14.64 46.89
N PHE A 238 19.16 -14.79 46.19
CA PHE A 238 20.31 -15.56 46.66
C PHE A 238 20.82 -15.08 48.02
N ALA A 239 20.77 -13.77 48.29
CA ALA A 239 21.23 -13.23 49.56
C ALA A 239 20.32 -13.65 50.72
N ALA A 240 19.00 -13.57 50.52
CA ALA A 240 18.01 -13.96 51.53
C ALA A 240 18.04 -15.48 51.78
N GLU A 241 18.11 -16.29 50.73
CA GLU A 241 18.09 -17.75 50.86
C GLU A 241 19.40 -18.30 51.41
N SER A 242 20.55 -17.72 51.05
CA SER A 242 21.85 -18.07 51.66
C SER A 242 21.87 -17.73 53.15
N ALA A 243 21.33 -16.56 53.56
CA ALA A 243 21.25 -16.20 54.97
C ALA A 243 20.36 -17.16 55.77
N LYS A 244 19.22 -17.59 55.21
CA LYS A 244 18.36 -18.61 55.82
C LYS A 244 19.07 -19.96 55.91
N LEU A 245 19.76 -20.39 54.85
CA LEU A 245 20.51 -21.64 54.84
C LEU A 245 21.62 -21.63 55.91
N THR A 246 22.41 -20.56 55.98
CA THR A 246 23.44 -20.41 57.01
C THR A 246 22.84 -20.38 58.41
N ARG A 247 21.74 -19.65 58.63
CA ARG A 247 21.02 -19.66 59.91
C ARG A 247 20.56 -21.07 60.27
N ALA A 248 19.99 -21.82 59.32
CA ALA A 248 19.53 -23.18 59.54
C ALA A 248 20.70 -24.13 59.86
N GLN A 249 21.83 -24.00 59.17
CA GLN A 249 23.05 -24.77 59.45
C GLN A 249 23.60 -24.48 60.86
N ILE A 250 23.66 -23.21 61.26
CA ILE A 250 24.08 -22.80 62.61
C ILE A 250 23.12 -23.34 63.67
N LEU A 251 21.80 -23.28 63.42
CA LEU A 251 20.79 -23.84 64.33
C LEU A 251 20.92 -25.36 64.48
N VAL A 252 21.18 -26.09 63.39
CA VAL A 252 21.41 -27.54 63.44
C VAL A 252 22.67 -27.86 64.24
N GLN A 253 23.78 -27.16 63.99
CA GLN A 253 25.04 -27.36 64.74
C GLN A 253 24.91 -26.97 66.22
N SER A 254 24.16 -25.92 66.52
CA SER A 254 23.88 -25.49 67.90
C SER A 254 22.96 -26.49 68.60
N GLY A 255 21.91 -26.96 67.91
CA GLY A 255 20.97 -27.94 68.42
C GLY A 255 21.63 -29.27 68.76
N THR A 256 22.53 -29.77 67.91
CA THR A 256 23.31 -30.99 68.20
C THR A 256 24.29 -30.79 69.37
N SER A 257 24.93 -29.62 69.46
CA SER A 257 25.83 -29.28 70.57
C SER A 257 25.08 -29.18 71.91
N VAL A 258 23.89 -28.54 71.91
CA VAL A 258 23.03 -28.46 73.08
C VAL A 258 22.47 -29.83 73.46
N LEU A 259 22.09 -30.67 72.49
CA LEU A 259 21.69 -32.07 72.75
C LEU A 259 22.81 -32.87 73.40
N SER A 260 24.05 -32.70 72.94
CA SER A 260 25.23 -33.33 73.54
C SER A 260 25.41 -32.94 75.01
N ILE A 261 25.32 -31.64 75.31
CA ILE A 261 25.39 -31.10 76.68
C ILE A 261 24.20 -31.61 77.54
N ALA A 262 23.00 -31.61 76.98
CA ALA A 262 21.80 -32.10 77.65
C ALA A 262 21.85 -33.60 77.96
N ASN A 263 22.52 -34.41 77.14
CA ASN A 263 22.73 -35.84 77.39
C ASN A 263 23.82 -36.11 78.44
N GLN A 264 24.79 -35.22 78.62
CA GLN A 264 25.85 -35.34 79.64
C GLN A 264 25.37 -34.95 81.05
N ASN A 265 24.46 -33.98 81.16
CA ASN A 265 23.94 -33.51 82.45
C ASN A 265 23.28 -34.62 83.32
N PRO A 266 22.39 -35.48 82.80
CA PRO A 266 21.79 -36.58 83.56
C PRO A 266 22.83 -37.60 84.04
N GLN A 267 23.89 -37.85 83.26
CA GLN A 267 24.96 -38.77 83.63
C GLN A 267 25.81 -38.22 84.78
N ALA A 268 26.05 -36.91 84.81
CA ALA A 268 26.73 -36.25 85.93
C ALA A 268 25.90 -36.33 87.24
N VAL A 269 24.58 -36.21 87.15
CA VAL A 269 23.68 -36.37 88.32
C VAL A 269 23.64 -37.81 88.81
N LEU A 270 23.63 -38.80 87.91
CA LEU A 270 23.72 -40.22 88.27
C LEU A 270 25.05 -40.58 88.93
N ALA A 271 26.14 -39.90 88.60
CA ALA A 271 27.44 -40.07 89.28
C ALA A 271 27.44 -39.55 90.73
N LEU A 272 26.57 -38.58 91.06
CA LEU A 272 26.40 -38.04 92.42
C LEU A 272 25.46 -38.87 93.31
N LEU A 273 24.72 -39.82 92.72
CA LEU A 273 23.82 -40.74 93.44
C LEU A 273 24.47 -42.11 93.73
N ARG A 274 25.78 -42.25 93.49
CA ARG A 274 26.58 -43.46 93.76
C ARG A 274 27.41 -43.34 95.02
#